data_AF-A0A225CBW5-F1
#
_entry.id   AF-A0A225CBW5-F1
#
_cell.length_a   1.000
_cell.length_b   1.000
_cell.length_c   1.000
_cell.angle_alpha   90.00
_cell.angle_beta   90.00
_cell.angle_gamma   90.00
#
_symmetry.space_group_name_H-M   'P 1'
#
loop_
_entity.id
_entity.type
_entity.pdbx_description
1 polymer ?
#
loop_
_entity_poly.entity_id
_entity_poly.type
_entity_poly.pdbx_seq_one_letter_code
_entity_poly.pdbx_strand_id
1 'polypeptide(L)'
;MSTSKPSRTARERRGHMIFTGVIIAVVLVFAASAVLRPGAVPLWAFLGLTAAGIAVALVGYAAGNHWIRLLLVVVVLGVVLALTAASMVAASVPFAAGAFVGGLLSRDEWPWRRTPEERLRESQPRSLASIGPWSGSGLRATLADVPIGRRRETETGVLLEAGDVAQRFRVDELHRLANGRGDMAESVDADRPEVPDGTVYLVRVDTASPDSIIGEVLVGLPGDALALVPIGDPMTGPVAVLTGSDAASFRAWVTAIPAP
;
A
#
# COMPACT_ATOMS: atom_id res chain seq x y z
N MET A 1 -27.73 -11.96 16.46
CA MET A 1 -26.51 -12.04 15.64
C MET A 1 -26.62 -11.00 14.54
N SER A 2 -26.07 -9.81 14.75
CA SER A 2 -26.04 -8.78 13.70
C SER A 2 -24.91 -9.13 12.74
N THR A 3 -25.25 -9.46 11.50
CA THR A 3 -24.27 -9.62 10.42
C THR A 3 -23.64 -8.25 10.21
N SER A 4 -22.44 -8.05 10.76
CA SER A 4 -21.64 -6.85 10.51
C SER A 4 -21.50 -6.70 9.00
N LYS A 5 -22.12 -5.66 8.44
CA LYS A 5 -21.95 -5.33 7.02
C LYS A 5 -20.44 -5.24 6.76
N PRO A 6 -19.93 -5.86 5.68
CA PRO A 6 -18.54 -5.67 5.32
C PRO A 6 -18.33 -4.16 5.14
N SER A 7 -17.26 -3.66 5.72
CA SER A 7 -16.87 -2.28 5.58
C SER A 7 -16.69 -1.89 4.11
N ARG A 8 -16.75 -0.58 3.87
CA ARG A 8 -16.63 -0.02 2.53
C ARG A 8 -15.27 -0.31 1.92
N THR A 9 -14.19 -0.27 2.69
CA THR A 9 -12.83 -0.67 2.32
C THR A 9 -12.72 -2.14 1.96
N ALA A 10 -13.37 -3.05 2.71
CA ALA A 10 -13.45 -4.45 2.32
C ALA A 10 -14.23 -4.65 1.01
N ARG A 11 -15.27 -3.84 0.77
CA ARG A 11 -16.06 -3.86 -0.47
C ARG A 11 -15.31 -3.27 -1.67
N GLU A 12 -14.64 -2.13 -1.51
CA GLU A 12 -13.82 -1.48 -2.53
C GLU A 12 -12.61 -2.35 -2.88
N ARG A 13 -11.92 -2.95 -1.89
CA ARG A 13 -10.85 -3.94 -2.15
C ARG A 13 -11.36 -5.16 -2.91
N ARG A 14 -12.52 -5.71 -2.54
CA ARG A 14 -13.13 -6.81 -3.31
C ARG A 14 -13.44 -6.37 -4.74
N GLY A 15 -13.93 -5.15 -4.94
CA GLY A 15 -14.17 -4.58 -6.25
C GLY A 15 -12.89 -4.50 -7.10
N HIS A 16 -11.82 -3.95 -6.53
CA HIS A 16 -10.50 -3.88 -7.17
C HIS A 16 -9.94 -5.27 -7.47
N MET A 17 -10.00 -6.21 -6.52
CA MET A 17 -9.55 -7.58 -6.72
C MET A 17 -10.32 -8.29 -7.85
N ILE A 18 -11.65 -8.12 -7.91
CA ILE A 18 -12.47 -8.68 -8.99
C ILE A 18 -12.07 -8.05 -10.34
N PHE A 19 -11.92 -6.74 -10.39
CA PHE A 19 -11.52 -6.02 -11.60
C PHE A 19 -10.13 -6.46 -12.09
N THR A 20 -9.14 -6.49 -11.21
CA THR A 20 -7.78 -7.00 -11.50
C THR A 20 -7.84 -8.46 -11.95
N GLY A 21 -8.67 -9.29 -11.31
CA GLY A 21 -8.89 -10.68 -11.69
C GLY A 21 -9.46 -10.84 -13.12
N VAL A 22 -10.41 -9.98 -13.50
CA VAL A 22 -10.95 -9.94 -14.87
C VAL A 22 -9.86 -9.55 -15.87
N ILE A 23 -9.03 -8.56 -15.56
CA ILE A 23 -7.89 -8.17 -16.43
C ILE A 23 -6.93 -9.35 -16.62
N ILE A 24 -6.56 -10.03 -15.54
CA ILE A 24 -5.69 -11.22 -15.61
C ILE A 24 -6.30 -12.28 -16.53
N ALA A 25 -7.59 -12.57 -16.37
CA ALA A 25 -8.28 -13.56 -17.21
C ALA A 25 -8.26 -13.15 -18.69
N VAL A 26 -8.58 -11.88 -19.00
CA VAL A 26 -8.56 -11.35 -20.38
C VAL A 26 -7.17 -11.46 -20.98
N VAL A 27 -6.11 -11.05 -20.27
CA VAL A 27 -4.73 -11.11 -20.75
C VAL A 27 -4.30 -12.55 -21.03
N LEU A 28 -4.59 -13.49 -20.12
CA LEU A 28 -4.23 -14.90 -20.30
C LEU A 28 -5.01 -15.55 -21.46
N VAL A 29 -6.30 -15.25 -21.60
CA VAL A 29 -7.12 -15.75 -22.73
C VAL A 29 -6.63 -15.17 -24.05
N PHE A 30 -6.29 -13.88 -24.09
CA PHE A 30 -5.74 -13.24 -25.27
C PHE A 30 -4.40 -13.88 -25.65
N ALA A 31 -3.47 -14.01 -24.70
CA ALA A 31 -2.18 -14.68 -24.92
C ALA A 31 -2.34 -16.14 -25.38
N ALA A 32 -3.23 -16.91 -24.74
CA ALA A 32 -3.52 -18.28 -25.15
C ALA A 32 -4.08 -18.35 -26.58
N SER A 33 -5.04 -17.47 -26.92
CA SER A 33 -5.64 -17.45 -28.25
C SER A 33 -4.67 -17.00 -29.35
N ALA A 34 -3.75 -16.08 -29.06
CA ALA A 34 -2.75 -15.60 -30.00
C ALA A 34 -1.68 -16.66 -30.33
N VAL A 35 -1.41 -17.60 -29.43
CA VAL A 35 -0.22 -18.46 -29.53
C VAL A 35 -0.54 -19.96 -29.62
N LEU A 36 -1.61 -20.43 -28.95
CA LEU A 36 -2.01 -21.84 -28.97
C LEU A 36 -2.83 -22.20 -30.21
N ARG A 37 -3.78 -21.35 -30.62
CA ARG A 37 -4.61 -21.59 -31.83
C ARG A 37 -3.80 -21.75 -33.11
N PRO A 38 -2.78 -20.92 -33.39
CA PRO A 38 -1.95 -21.11 -34.57
C PRO A 38 -0.92 -22.25 -34.42
N GLY A 39 -0.87 -22.95 -33.27
CA GLY A 39 0.12 -24.00 -33.01
C GLY A 39 1.55 -23.47 -32.85
N ALA A 40 1.73 -22.16 -32.66
CA ALA A 40 3.04 -21.51 -32.62
C ALA A 40 3.84 -21.89 -31.35
N VAL A 41 3.14 -22.20 -30.25
CA VAL A 41 3.76 -22.70 -29.00
C VAL A 41 2.93 -23.87 -28.47
N PRO A 42 3.54 -25.01 -28.10
CA PRO A 42 2.82 -26.11 -27.48
C PRO A 42 2.36 -25.75 -26.06
N LEU A 43 1.26 -26.34 -25.61
CA LEU A 43 0.62 -26.01 -24.33
C LEU A 43 1.59 -26.04 -23.12
N TRP A 44 2.47 -27.03 -23.05
CA TRP A 44 3.44 -27.14 -21.96
C TRP A 44 4.43 -25.96 -21.94
N ALA A 45 4.85 -25.47 -23.11
CA ALA A 45 5.76 -24.33 -23.22
C ALA A 45 5.02 -23.03 -22.87
N PHE A 46 3.77 -22.89 -23.30
CA PHE A 46 2.90 -21.78 -22.88
C PHE A 46 2.78 -21.71 -21.35
N LEU A 47 2.47 -22.84 -20.71
CA LEU A 47 2.35 -22.93 -19.24
C LEU A 47 3.68 -22.62 -18.56
N GLY A 48 4.79 -23.22 -19.03
CA GLY A 48 6.12 -23.00 -18.48
C GLY A 48 6.59 -21.55 -18.56
N LEU A 49 6.42 -20.91 -19.72
CA LEU A 49 6.82 -19.51 -19.93
C LEU A 49 5.94 -18.54 -19.14
N THR A 50 4.64 -18.80 -19.06
CA THR A 50 3.72 -17.98 -18.25
C THR A 50 4.08 -18.09 -16.77
N ALA A 51 4.31 -19.31 -16.26
CA ALA A 51 4.72 -19.55 -14.88
C ALA A 51 6.07 -18.90 -14.56
N ALA A 52 7.04 -18.99 -15.48
CA ALA A 52 8.34 -18.34 -15.34
C ALA A 52 8.20 -16.81 -15.25
N GLY A 53 7.40 -16.20 -16.13
CA GLY A 53 7.11 -14.76 -16.07
C GLY A 53 6.48 -14.34 -14.73
N ILE A 54 5.47 -15.09 -14.26
CA ILE A 54 4.81 -14.83 -12.97
C ILE A 54 5.82 -14.90 -11.82
N ALA A 55 6.63 -15.96 -11.78
CA ALA A 55 7.61 -16.18 -10.71
C ALA A 55 8.66 -15.06 -10.68
N VAL A 56 9.20 -14.66 -11.84
CA VAL A 56 10.14 -13.55 -11.96
C VAL A 56 9.53 -12.27 -11.36
N ALA A 57 8.32 -11.91 -11.77
CA ALA A 57 7.65 -10.71 -11.27
C ALA A 57 7.35 -10.74 -9.76
N LEU A 58 6.93 -11.88 -9.23
CA LEU A 58 6.68 -12.03 -7.79
C LEU A 58 7.97 -11.91 -6.96
N VAL A 59 9.07 -12.51 -7.41
CA VAL A 59 10.39 -12.42 -6.76
C VAL A 59 10.91 -10.98 -6.78
N GLY A 60 10.82 -10.30 -7.92
CA GLY A 60 11.23 -8.90 -8.03
C GLY A 60 10.43 -7.97 -7.13
N TYR A 61 9.15 -8.23 -6.96
CA TYR A 61 8.30 -7.41 -6.11
C TYR A 61 8.49 -7.70 -4.61
N ALA A 62 8.92 -8.90 -4.25
CA ALA A 62 9.29 -9.25 -2.87
C ALA A 62 10.55 -8.52 -2.39
N ALA A 63 11.44 -8.18 -3.32
CA ALA A 63 12.55 -7.29 -3.04
C ALA A 63 12.03 -5.86 -2.91
N GLY A 64 11.77 -5.39 -1.68
CA GLY A 64 11.18 -4.08 -1.38
C GLY A 64 11.99 -2.85 -1.86
N ASN A 65 13.05 -3.03 -2.63
CA ASN A 65 13.91 -2.00 -3.17
C ASN A 65 13.48 -1.60 -4.60
N HIS A 66 13.28 -0.30 -4.83
CA HIS A 66 12.91 0.25 -6.14
C HIS A 66 13.94 -0.10 -7.23
N TRP A 67 15.24 -0.16 -6.91
CA TRP A 67 16.29 -0.56 -7.85
C TRP A 67 16.12 -1.99 -8.34
N ILE A 68 15.68 -2.89 -7.46
CA ILE A 68 15.45 -4.29 -7.82
C ILE A 68 14.21 -4.41 -8.71
N ARG A 69 13.18 -3.58 -8.47
CA ARG A 69 12.01 -3.48 -9.37
C ARG A 69 12.40 -2.95 -10.75
N LEU A 70 13.30 -1.97 -10.83
CA LEU A 70 13.78 -1.42 -12.10
C LEU A 70 14.64 -2.44 -12.85
N LEU A 71 15.54 -3.13 -12.13
CA LEU A 71 16.35 -4.22 -12.67
C LEU A 71 15.47 -5.36 -13.20
N LEU A 72 14.36 -5.66 -12.53
CA LEU A 72 13.38 -6.64 -12.99
C LEU A 72 12.75 -6.23 -14.33
N VAL A 73 12.34 -4.97 -14.48
CA VAL A 73 11.81 -4.46 -15.75
C VAL A 73 12.83 -4.68 -16.86
N VAL A 74 14.09 -4.36 -16.60
CA VAL A 74 15.20 -4.59 -17.54
C VAL A 74 15.39 -6.08 -17.85
N VAL A 75 15.30 -6.97 -16.87
CA VAL A 75 15.40 -8.43 -17.07
C VAL A 75 14.24 -8.96 -17.92
N VAL A 76 13.00 -8.54 -17.64
CA VAL A 76 11.82 -8.95 -18.40
C VAL A 76 11.94 -8.48 -19.85
N LEU A 77 12.31 -7.20 -20.07
CA LEU A 77 12.57 -6.66 -21.39
C LEU A 77 13.71 -7.39 -22.11
N GLY A 78 14.80 -7.69 -21.40
CA GLY A 78 15.94 -8.44 -21.92
C GLY A 78 15.56 -9.84 -22.38
N VAL A 79 14.76 -10.57 -21.61
CA VAL A 79 14.27 -11.91 -21.98
C VAL A 79 13.32 -11.83 -23.18
N VAL A 80 12.40 -10.86 -23.21
CA VAL A 80 11.50 -10.65 -24.34
C VAL A 80 12.28 -10.32 -25.62
N LEU A 81 13.27 -9.43 -25.53
CA LEU A 81 14.15 -9.07 -26.64
C LEU A 81 14.99 -10.28 -27.11
N ALA A 82 15.55 -11.07 -26.19
CA ALA A 82 16.31 -12.27 -26.52
C ALA A 82 15.45 -13.32 -27.25
N LEU A 83 14.22 -13.57 -26.77
CA LEU A 83 13.29 -14.48 -27.43
C LEU A 83 12.88 -13.97 -28.82
N THR A 84 12.71 -12.66 -28.97
CA THR A 84 12.40 -12.02 -30.26
C THR A 84 13.57 -12.14 -31.23
N ALA A 85 14.80 -11.87 -30.76
CA ALA A 85 16.03 -12.00 -31.55
C ALA A 85 16.31 -13.46 -31.96
N ALA A 86 15.92 -14.42 -31.14
CA ALA A 86 15.98 -15.85 -31.46
C ALA A 86 14.87 -16.33 -32.42
N SER A 87 14.09 -15.41 -33.02
CA SER A 87 12.93 -15.71 -33.87
C SER A 87 11.83 -16.50 -33.15
N MET A 88 11.82 -16.51 -31.82
CA MET A 88 10.81 -17.14 -30.97
C MET A 88 9.80 -16.09 -30.48
N VAL A 89 9.31 -15.25 -31.40
CA VAL A 89 8.35 -14.17 -31.09
C VAL A 89 7.09 -14.72 -30.42
N ALA A 90 6.64 -15.91 -30.84
CA ALA A 90 5.50 -16.58 -30.24
C ALA A 90 5.73 -16.97 -28.76
N ALA A 91 6.98 -17.26 -28.37
CA ALA A 91 7.36 -17.62 -27.00
C ALA A 91 7.52 -16.39 -26.08
N SER A 92 7.77 -15.20 -26.62
CA SER A 92 7.86 -13.98 -25.80
C SER A 92 6.50 -13.55 -25.25
N VAL A 93 5.41 -13.84 -25.98
CA VAL A 93 4.03 -13.53 -25.60
C VAL A 93 3.61 -14.15 -24.26
N PRO A 94 3.68 -15.49 -24.04
CA PRO A 94 3.30 -16.08 -22.75
C PRO A 94 4.21 -15.63 -21.60
N PHE A 95 5.51 -15.40 -21.86
CA PHE A 95 6.43 -14.89 -20.84
C PHE A 95 6.07 -13.47 -20.39
N ALA A 96 5.86 -12.56 -21.36
CA ALA A 96 5.47 -11.18 -21.08
C ALA A 96 4.09 -11.10 -20.38
N ALA A 97 3.12 -11.90 -20.85
CA ALA A 97 1.81 -12.02 -20.21
C ALA A 97 1.95 -12.54 -18.77
N GLY A 98 2.79 -13.56 -18.55
CA GLY A 98 3.10 -14.07 -17.22
C GLY A 98 3.72 -13.02 -16.30
N ALA A 99 4.71 -12.26 -16.78
CA ALA A 99 5.33 -11.19 -16.01
C ALA A 99 4.33 -10.08 -15.64
N PHE A 100 3.47 -9.68 -16.58
CA PHE A 100 2.40 -8.72 -16.33
C PHE A 100 1.41 -9.23 -15.27
N VAL A 101 0.96 -10.48 -15.42
CA VAL A 101 0.07 -11.13 -14.43
C VAL A 101 0.73 -11.22 -13.06
N GLY A 102 2.00 -11.62 -12.98
CA GLY A 102 2.75 -11.66 -11.73
C GLY A 102 2.85 -10.29 -11.05
N GLY A 103 2.99 -9.21 -11.82
CA GLY A 103 2.95 -7.84 -11.31
C GLY A 103 1.56 -7.40 -10.80
N LEU A 104 0.47 -7.93 -11.38
CA LEU A 104 -0.88 -7.71 -10.83
C LEU A 104 -1.12 -8.54 -9.56
N LEU A 105 -0.63 -9.77 -9.53
CA LEU A 105 -0.70 -10.67 -8.37
C LEU A 105 0.20 -10.22 -7.21
N SER A 106 1.17 -9.34 -7.47
CA SER A 106 2.08 -8.83 -6.45
C SER A 106 1.47 -7.73 -5.58
N ARG A 107 0.30 -7.19 -5.97
CA ARG A 107 -0.40 -6.09 -5.28
C ARG A 107 -0.94 -6.49 -3.90
N ASP A 108 -0.99 -5.52 -3.00
CA ASP A 108 -1.44 -5.69 -1.59
C ASP A 108 -2.94 -5.97 -1.43
N GLU A 109 -3.71 -5.89 -2.51
CA GLU A 109 -5.14 -6.23 -2.52
C GLU A 109 -5.37 -7.74 -2.34
N TRP A 110 -4.41 -8.57 -2.75
CA TRP A 110 -4.54 -10.02 -2.74
C TRP A 110 -4.34 -10.66 -1.36
N PRO A 111 -5.14 -11.68 -1.00
CA PRO A 111 -5.15 -12.26 0.33
C PRO A 111 -3.87 -13.03 0.71
N TRP A 112 -3.09 -13.51 -0.26
CA TRP A 112 -1.82 -14.19 0.02
C TRP A 112 -0.69 -13.24 0.39
N ARG A 113 -0.79 -11.94 0.06
CA ARG A 113 0.16 -10.90 0.49
C ARG A 113 -0.02 -10.49 1.94
N ARG A 114 -1.12 -10.91 2.57
CA ARG A 114 -1.41 -10.60 3.96
C ARG A 114 -0.51 -11.39 4.89
N THR A 115 0.00 -10.73 5.91
CA THR A 115 0.76 -11.41 6.97
C THR A 115 -0.18 -12.38 7.72
N PRO A 116 0.36 -13.44 8.35
CA PRO A 116 -0.45 -14.31 9.20
C PRO A 116 -1.22 -13.54 10.28
N GLU A 117 -0.59 -12.49 10.81
CA GLU A 117 -1.18 -11.59 11.82
C GLU A 117 -2.36 -10.78 11.28
N GLU A 118 -2.24 -10.22 10.06
CA GLU A 118 -3.34 -9.51 9.40
C GLU A 118 -4.55 -10.44 9.19
N ARG A 119 -4.32 -11.69 8.76
CA ARG A 119 -5.37 -12.69 8.56
C ARG A 119 -6.06 -13.10 9.86
N LEU A 120 -5.28 -13.28 10.93
CA LEU A 120 -5.82 -13.59 12.27
C LEU A 120 -6.68 -12.43 12.80
N ARG A 121 -6.28 -11.18 12.59
CA ARG A 121 -7.06 -10.00 13.01
C ARG A 121 -8.37 -9.84 12.25
N GLU A 122 -8.39 -10.10 10.93
CA GLU A 122 -9.65 -10.14 10.16
C GLU A 122 -10.61 -11.21 10.70
N SER A 123 -10.08 -12.34 11.19
CA SER A 123 -10.89 -13.43 11.76
C SER A 123 -11.37 -13.19 13.19
N GLN A 124 -10.69 -12.31 13.93
CA GLN A 124 -10.98 -11.97 15.33
C GLN A 124 -10.87 -10.45 15.55
N PRO A 125 -11.86 -9.66 15.11
CA PRO A 125 -11.84 -8.22 15.33
C PRO A 125 -11.86 -7.94 16.83
N ARG A 126 -10.79 -7.31 17.35
CA ARG A 126 -10.82 -6.75 18.72
C ARG A 126 -11.92 -5.70 18.79
N SER A 127 -12.65 -5.70 19.90
CA SER A 127 -13.62 -4.63 20.18
C SER A 127 -12.87 -3.30 20.22
N LEU A 128 -13.34 -2.29 19.49
CA LEU A 128 -12.77 -0.93 19.50
C LEU A 128 -12.71 -0.35 20.93
N ALA A 129 -13.64 -0.74 21.81
CA ALA A 129 -13.66 -0.33 23.20
C ALA A 129 -12.47 -0.84 24.04
N SER A 130 -11.74 -1.84 23.53
CA SER A 130 -10.54 -2.39 24.21
C SER A 130 -9.24 -1.68 23.82
N ILE A 131 -9.29 -0.76 22.86
CA ILE A 131 -8.11 -0.04 22.36
C ILE A 131 -8.05 1.30 23.11
N GLY A 132 -7.22 1.35 24.14
CA GLY A 132 -6.93 2.59 24.86
C GLY A 132 -6.15 3.60 24.00
N PRO A 133 -6.07 4.87 24.42
CA PRO A 133 -5.24 5.85 23.73
C PRO A 133 -3.75 5.48 23.77
N TRP A 134 -2.99 5.94 22.79
CA TRP A 134 -1.54 5.84 22.78
C TRP A 134 -0.90 7.21 22.98
N SER A 135 0.29 7.25 23.58
CA SER A 135 1.09 8.46 23.74
C SER A 135 2.58 8.15 23.74
N GLY A 136 3.38 8.97 23.07
CA GLY A 136 4.83 8.86 23.01
C GLY A 136 5.45 10.01 22.21
N SER A 137 6.67 10.42 22.54
CA SER A 137 7.42 11.50 21.84
C SER A 137 6.60 12.77 21.53
N GLY A 138 5.76 13.21 22.49
CA GLY A 138 4.93 14.42 22.33
C GLY A 138 3.68 14.26 21.45
N LEU A 139 3.44 13.07 20.91
CA LEU A 139 2.27 12.71 20.12
C LEU A 139 1.30 11.90 20.97
N ARG A 140 0.01 12.23 20.89
CA ARG A 140 -1.10 11.45 21.45
C ARG A 140 -1.99 10.95 20.31
N ALA A 141 -2.43 9.71 20.40
CA ALA A 141 -3.33 9.09 19.43
C ALA A 141 -4.58 8.55 20.13
N THR A 142 -5.75 8.90 19.61
CA THR A 142 -7.05 8.44 20.11
C THR A 142 -7.94 8.00 18.94
N LEU A 143 -8.89 7.10 19.20
CA LEU A 143 -9.89 6.76 18.19
C LEU A 143 -10.86 7.93 18.02
N ALA A 144 -11.18 8.27 16.77
CA ALA A 144 -12.09 9.35 16.43
C ALA A 144 -12.93 9.01 15.21
N ASP A 145 -14.07 9.66 15.04
CA ASP A 145 -14.89 9.50 13.83
C ASP A 145 -14.35 10.40 12.71
N VAL A 146 -14.15 9.80 11.53
CA VAL A 146 -13.64 10.46 10.33
C VAL A 146 -14.70 10.43 9.23
N PRO A 147 -14.98 11.56 8.55
CA PRO A 147 -15.95 11.59 7.46
C PRO A 147 -15.50 10.77 6.25
N ILE A 148 -16.43 10.05 5.63
CA ILE A 148 -16.22 9.30 4.38
C ILE A 148 -17.12 9.87 3.27
N GLY A 149 -16.50 10.48 2.27
CA GLY A 149 -17.18 10.98 1.09
C GLY A 149 -18.22 12.08 1.37
N ARG A 150 -19.07 12.36 0.39
CA ARG A 150 -19.98 13.54 0.43
C ARG A 150 -21.25 13.35 1.26
N ARG A 151 -21.52 12.16 1.80
CA ARG A 151 -22.84 11.80 2.39
C ARG A 151 -22.89 11.74 3.92
N ARG A 152 -21.99 12.44 4.62
CA ARG A 152 -21.93 12.46 6.11
C ARG A 152 -21.82 11.08 6.77
N GLU A 153 -21.41 10.05 6.03
CA GLU A 153 -21.03 8.77 6.63
C GLU A 153 -19.71 8.96 7.37
N THR A 154 -19.52 8.28 8.50
CA THR A 154 -18.27 8.30 9.26
C THR A 154 -17.70 6.89 9.40
N GLU A 155 -16.38 6.76 9.40
CA GLU A 155 -15.64 5.56 9.81
C GLU A 155 -14.79 5.84 11.04
N THR A 156 -14.35 4.76 11.68
CA THR A 156 -13.30 4.84 12.70
C THR A 156 -12.00 5.32 12.06
N GLY A 157 -11.54 6.47 12.50
CA GLY A 157 -10.24 7.05 12.24
C GLY A 157 -9.42 7.18 13.53
N VAL A 158 -8.33 7.93 13.43
CA VAL A 158 -7.45 8.25 14.56
C VAL A 158 -7.27 9.76 14.61
N LEU A 159 -7.51 10.37 15.76
CA LEU A 159 -7.08 11.74 16.05
C LEU A 159 -5.64 11.69 16.58
N LEU A 160 -4.75 12.42 15.90
CA LEU A 160 -3.38 12.65 16.32
C LEU A 160 -3.24 14.07 16.85
N GLU A 161 -2.69 14.20 18.06
CA GLU A 161 -2.48 15.48 18.74
C GLU A 161 -1.00 15.65 19.10
N ALA A 162 -0.38 16.76 18.68
CA ALA A 162 0.99 17.13 19.04
C ALA A 162 1.15 18.65 19.06
N GLY A 163 1.53 19.21 20.20
CA GLY A 163 1.55 20.67 20.39
C GLY A 163 0.17 21.27 20.13
N ASP A 164 0.11 22.25 19.22
CA ASP A 164 -1.14 22.89 18.82
C ASP A 164 -1.86 22.16 17.68
N VAL A 165 -1.25 21.12 17.10
CA VAL A 165 -1.83 20.36 15.96
C VAL A 165 -2.74 19.26 16.49
N ALA A 166 -4.00 19.26 16.04
CA ALA A 166 -4.97 18.19 16.32
C ALA A 166 -5.72 17.78 15.04
N GLN A 167 -5.37 16.64 14.46
CA GLN A 167 -5.79 16.26 13.11
C GLN A 167 -6.22 14.80 13.03
N ARG A 168 -7.29 14.53 12.27
CA ARG A 168 -7.79 13.17 12.09
C ARG A 168 -7.23 12.51 10.84
N PHE A 169 -6.93 11.23 10.96
CA PHE A 169 -6.35 10.38 9.91
C PHE A 169 -7.20 9.12 9.73
N ARG A 170 -7.20 8.59 8.51
CA ARG A 170 -7.87 7.33 8.21
C ARG A 170 -7.04 6.15 8.69
N VAL A 171 -7.70 5.16 9.29
CA VAL A 171 -7.02 3.95 9.81
C VAL A 171 -6.34 3.16 8.69
N ASP A 172 -6.91 3.14 7.47
CA ASP A 172 -6.33 2.40 6.35
C ASP A 172 -5.01 3.00 5.83
N GLU A 173 -4.86 4.33 5.89
CA GLU A 173 -3.61 5.02 5.56
C GLU A 173 -2.57 4.81 6.66
N LEU A 174 -2.96 4.95 7.92
CA LEU A 174 -2.08 4.65 9.05
C LEU A 174 -1.63 3.18 9.06
N HIS A 175 -2.49 2.24 8.69
CA HIS A 175 -2.12 0.83 8.50
C HIS A 175 -1.11 0.63 7.39
N ARG A 176 -1.28 1.32 6.25
CA ARG A 176 -0.32 1.24 5.15
C ARG A 176 1.05 1.76 5.60
N LEU A 177 1.07 2.91 6.29
CA LEU A 177 2.29 3.48 6.86
C LEU A 177 2.94 2.56 7.91
N ALA A 178 2.16 2.04 8.85
CA ALA A 178 2.67 1.19 9.94
C ALA A 178 3.24 -0.15 9.46
N ASN A 179 2.69 -0.71 8.38
CA ASN A 179 3.19 -1.93 7.74
C ASN A 179 4.25 -1.65 6.66
N GLY A 180 4.69 -0.39 6.50
CA GLY A 180 5.69 0.02 5.53
C GLY A 180 5.26 -0.09 4.06
N ARG A 181 3.96 -0.24 3.80
CA ARG A 181 3.32 -0.30 2.47
C ARG A 181 2.88 1.08 1.95
N GLY A 182 2.92 2.10 2.79
CA GLY A 182 2.68 3.49 2.44
C GLY A 182 3.80 4.38 2.97
N ASP A 183 3.98 5.51 2.32
CA ASP A 183 5.07 6.45 2.58
C ASP A 183 4.60 7.62 3.46
N MET A 184 3.31 7.95 3.36
CA MET A 184 2.64 8.99 4.14
C MET A 184 1.17 8.64 4.39
N ALA A 185 0.61 9.24 5.44
CA ALA A 185 -0.83 9.32 5.69
C ALA A 185 -1.23 10.81 5.75
N GLU A 186 -2.35 11.17 5.12
CA GLU A 186 -2.84 12.54 5.03
C GLU A 186 -3.99 12.79 6.02
N SER A 187 -4.03 13.98 6.61
CA SER A 187 -5.15 14.36 7.47
C SER A 187 -6.42 14.62 6.64
N VAL A 188 -7.57 14.22 7.19
CA VAL A 188 -8.88 14.35 6.53
C VAL A 188 -9.57 15.70 6.77
N ASP A 189 -9.02 16.50 7.66
CA ASP A 189 -9.63 17.73 8.13
C ASP A 189 -9.14 18.98 7.39
N ALA A 190 -8.22 18.83 6.44
CA ALA A 190 -7.65 19.92 5.64
C ALA A 190 -8.71 20.83 4.99
N ASP A 191 -9.85 20.26 4.57
CA ASP A 191 -10.93 20.98 3.89
C ASP A 191 -11.98 21.57 4.86
N ARG A 192 -11.81 21.40 6.18
CA ARG A 192 -12.79 21.88 7.16
C ARG A 192 -12.50 23.33 7.56
N PRO A 193 -13.45 24.27 7.37
CA PRO A 193 -13.28 25.68 7.75
C PRO A 193 -13.03 25.89 9.25
N GLU A 194 -13.38 24.90 10.07
CA GLU A 194 -13.30 24.91 11.53
C GLU A 194 -11.94 24.45 12.07
N VAL A 195 -11.07 23.91 11.20
CA VAL A 195 -9.75 23.39 11.59
C VAL A 195 -8.68 24.37 11.08
N PRO A 196 -8.06 25.15 11.98
CA PRO A 196 -7.13 26.21 11.58
C PRO A 196 -5.81 25.70 10.99
N ASP A 197 -5.47 24.42 11.18
CA ASP A 197 -4.11 23.91 11.01
C ASP A 197 -3.79 23.30 9.63
N GLY A 198 -4.63 23.54 8.62
CA GLY A 198 -4.37 23.08 7.25
C GLY A 198 -4.17 21.56 7.13
N THR A 199 -3.50 21.12 6.07
CA THR A 199 -3.18 19.71 5.84
C THR A 199 -2.01 19.29 6.72
N VAL A 200 -2.11 18.12 7.35
CA VAL A 200 -1.02 17.54 8.14
C VAL A 200 -0.72 16.14 7.63
N TYR A 201 0.56 15.84 7.45
CA TYR A 201 1.03 14.54 7.01
C TYR A 201 1.75 13.81 8.14
N LEU A 202 1.50 12.51 8.26
CA LEU A 202 2.39 11.61 9.00
C LEU A 202 3.25 10.86 7.98
N VAL A 203 4.56 11.09 7.99
CA VAL A 203 5.49 10.66 6.93
C VAL A 203 6.57 9.75 7.48
N ARG A 204 6.95 8.73 6.72
CA ARG A 204 8.14 7.91 7.00
C ARG A 204 9.37 8.59 6.38
N VAL A 205 10.36 8.89 7.20
CA VAL A 205 11.51 9.75 6.81
C VAL A 205 12.29 9.16 5.62
N ASP A 206 12.54 7.85 5.60
CA ASP A 206 13.27 7.17 4.52
C ASP A 206 12.57 7.17 3.15
N THR A 207 11.31 7.59 3.09
CA THR A 207 10.53 7.63 1.84
C THR A 207 10.27 9.03 1.30
N ALA A 208 10.54 10.06 2.09
CA ALA A 208 10.39 11.42 1.63
C ALA A 208 11.46 11.73 0.57
N SER A 209 11.03 12.25 -0.59
CA SER A 209 11.97 12.73 -1.60
C SER A 209 12.78 13.90 -1.03
N PRO A 210 14.13 13.88 -1.08
CA PRO A 210 14.96 15.00 -0.63
C PRO A 210 14.62 16.33 -1.33
N ASP A 211 14.14 16.25 -2.57
CA ASP A 211 13.78 17.40 -3.40
C ASP A 211 12.33 17.90 -3.16
N SER A 212 11.62 17.33 -2.18
CA SER A 212 10.28 17.76 -1.80
C SER A 212 10.32 18.73 -0.62
N ILE A 213 9.34 19.64 -0.54
CA ILE A 213 9.16 20.57 0.59
C ILE A 213 9.12 19.83 1.93
N ILE A 214 8.53 18.63 1.95
CA ILE A 214 8.52 17.76 3.13
C ILE A 214 9.92 17.20 3.38
N GLY A 215 10.64 16.75 2.35
CA GLY A 215 12.01 16.25 2.47
C GLY A 215 12.97 17.27 3.06
N GLU A 216 12.85 18.54 2.67
CA GLU A 216 13.68 19.65 3.19
C GLU A 216 13.56 19.79 4.71
N VAL A 217 12.35 19.63 5.26
CA VAL A 217 12.13 19.75 6.71
C VAL A 217 12.44 18.47 7.49
N LEU A 218 12.70 17.35 6.81
CA LEU A 218 13.06 16.07 7.42
C LEU A 218 14.57 15.81 7.41
N VAL A 219 15.37 16.72 6.84
CA VAL A 219 16.83 16.59 6.77
C VAL A 219 17.43 16.39 8.17
N GLY A 220 18.26 15.34 8.30
CA GLY A 220 18.96 15.02 9.54
C GLY A 220 18.19 14.12 10.52
N LEU A 221 16.94 13.75 10.21
CA LEU A 221 16.18 12.80 11.02
C LEU A 221 16.55 11.34 10.70
N PRO A 222 16.38 10.40 11.65
CA PRO A 222 16.59 8.98 11.40
C PRO A 222 15.63 8.45 10.34
N GLY A 223 16.10 7.63 9.40
CA GLY A 223 15.28 7.12 8.29
C GLY A 223 14.09 6.26 8.72
N ASP A 224 14.19 5.55 9.84
CA ASP A 224 13.11 4.71 10.38
C ASP A 224 12.05 5.49 11.17
N ALA A 225 12.26 6.80 11.36
CA ALA A 225 11.37 7.67 12.12
C ALA A 225 10.05 7.94 11.40
N LEU A 226 9.02 8.26 12.19
CA LEU A 226 7.76 8.82 11.72
C LEU A 226 7.66 10.27 12.14
N ALA A 227 7.45 11.18 11.19
CA ALA A 227 7.35 12.60 11.45
C ALA A 227 5.95 13.12 11.15
N LEU A 228 5.33 13.82 12.11
CA LEU A 228 4.08 14.55 11.90
C LEU A 228 4.42 15.96 11.44
N VAL A 229 4.08 16.29 10.20
CA VAL A 229 4.46 17.53 9.52
C VAL A 229 3.22 18.30 9.12
N PRO A 230 2.93 19.46 9.74
CA PRO A 230 1.90 20.35 9.26
C PRO A 230 2.39 21.10 8.02
N ILE A 231 1.50 21.25 7.05
CA ILE A 231 1.77 22.02 5.83
C ILE A 231 1.27 23.44 6.02
N GLY A 232 2.20 24.39 5.93
CA GLY A 232 1.92 25.82 6.04
C GLY A 232 3.00 26.65 5.33
N ASP A 233 2.72 27.94 5.17
CA ASP A 233 3.68 28.93 4.68
C ASP A 233 3.90 30.00 5.77
N PRO A 234 5.08 30.06 6.41
CA PRO A 234 6.27 29.24 6.16
C PRO A 234 6.16 27.84 6.78
N MET A 235 6.91 26.88 6.22
CA MET A 235 7.04 25.53 6.78
C MET A 235 7.84 25.55 8.09
N THR A 236 7.21 25.20 9.21
CA THR A 236 7.80 25.25 10.55
C THR A 236 8.54 23.97 10.98
N GLY A 237 8.51 22.92 10.17
CA GLY A 237 9.10 21.62 10.47
C GLY A 237 8.16 20.65 11.20
N PRO A 238 8.64 19.43 11.53
CA PRO A 238 7.81 18.41 12.17
C PRO A 238 7.46 18.79 13.62
N VAL A 239 6.18 18.67 13.98
CA VAL A 239 5.68 18.93 15.34
C VAL A 239 5.86 17.75 16.28
N ALA A 240 6.00 16.55 15.73
CA ALA A 240 6.36 15.35 16.48
C ALA A 240 7.22 14.44 15.60
N VAL A 241 8.22 13.82 16.22
CA VAL A 241 9.08 12.83 15.57
C VAL A 241 9.16 11.59 16.46
N LEU A 242 8.59 10.49 15.98
CA LEU A 242 8.65 9.19 16.65
C LEU A 242 9.91 8.46 16.18
N THR A 243 10.74 8.03 17.12
CA THR A 243 11.95 7.24 16.85
C THR A 243 11.97 5.98 17.70
N GLY A 244 12.75 4.98 17.31
CA GLY A 244 13.03 3.79 18.12
C GLY A 244 11.78 3.10 18.69
N SER A 245 11.72 2.97 20.03
CA SER A 245 10.63 2.31 20.75
C SER A 245 9.27 3.00 20.56
N ASP A 246 9.26 4.32 20.42
CA ASP A 246 8.01 5.09 20.29
C ASP A 246 7.40 4.85 18.91
N ALA A 247 8.22 4.89 17.85
CA ALA A 247 7.78 4.52 16.51
C ALA A 247 7.27 3.07 16.46
N ALA A 248 7.98 2.13 17.08
CA ALA A 248 7.58 0.72 17.13
C ALA A 248 6.25 0.51 17.89
N SER A 249 6.10 1.14 19.06
CA SER A 249 4.89 1.03 19.89
C SER A 249 3.68 1.69 19.23
N PHE A 250 3.88 2.83 18.54
CA PHE A 250 2.83 3.48 17.76
C PHE A 250 2.35 2.59 16.62
N ARG A 251 3.27 1.99 15.84
CA ARG A 251 2.91 1.06 14.76
C ARG A 251 2.15 -0.15 15.31
N ALA A 252 2.57 -0.70 16.45
CA ALA A 252 1.87 -1.79 17.12
C ALA A 252 0.46 -1.38 17.56
N TRP A 253 0.30 -0.17 18.08
CA TRP A 253 -0.99 0.38 18.48
C TRP A 253 -1.92 0.61 17.28
N VAL A 254 -1.44 1.29 16.24
CA VAL A 254 -2.19 1.53 15.01
C VAL A 254 -2.69 0.22 14.44
N THR A 255 -1.82 -0.78 14.32
CA THR A 255 -2.19 -2.06 13.72
C THR A 255 -3.10 -2.93 14.61
N ALA A 256 -3.25 -2.58 15.89
CA ALA A 256 -4.24 -3.20 16.79
C ALA A 256 -5.67 -2.71 16.50
N ILE A 257 -5.82 -1.57 15.83
CA ILE A 257 -7.11 -1.07 15.36
C ILE A 257 -7.60 -1.99 14.24
N PRO A 258 -8.85 -2.51 14.32
CA PRO A 258 -9.44 -3.22 13.20
C PRO A 258 -9.40 -2.31 11.98
N ALA A 259 -8.75 -2.78 10.91
CA ALA A 259 -8.85 -2.10 9.63
C ALA A 259 -10.35 -1.98 9.29
N PRO A 260 -10.80 -0.81 8.79
CA PRO A 260 -12.19 -0.67 8.38
C PRO A 260 -12.50 -1.80 7.43
#